data_AF-A0A0Q4QDH4-F1
#
_entry.id   AF-A0A0Q4QDH4-F1
#
_cell.length_a   1.000
_cell.length_b   1.000
_cell.length_c   1.000
_cell.angle_alpha   90.00
_cell.angle_beta   90.00
_cell.angle_gamma   90.00
#
_symmetry.space_group_name_H-M   'P 1'
#
loop_
_entity.id
_entity.type
_entity.pdbx_description
1 polymer ?
#
loop_
_entity_poly.entity_id
_entity_poly.type
_entity_poly.pdbx_seq_one_letter_code
_entity_poly.pdbx_strand_id
1 'polypeptide(L)'
;MDDGLSAAPDPWTSRLQGRYVLWEDFEGGRVCRITLTDQRTIGGYAVTADDACLRELAIPDDVFAWFINADGWLVLIDVTRKPLLRMEPSPSGGDFYAQRSDQQQENLVLSADDQ
;
A
#
# COMPACT_ATOMS: atom_id res chain seq x y z
N MET A 1 33.50 11.25 12.05
CA MET A 1 32.44 12.23 12.31
C MET A 1 31.32 11.83 11.39
N ASP A 2 30.39 11.10 11.98
CA ASP A 2 29.22 10.53 11.33
C ASP A 2 28.26 11.68 11.01
N ASP A 3 28.27 12.14 9.77
CA ASP A 3 27.20 12.98 9.22
C ASP A 3 25.97 12.10 9.04
N GLY A 4 25.28 11.90 10.17
CA GLY A 4 23.95 11.34 10.23
C GLY A 4 23.03 12.18 9.36
N LEU A 5 22.84 11.71 8.12
CA LEU A 5 21.78 12.13 7.22
C LEU A 5 20.46 11.83 7.90
N SER A 6 20.03 12.77 8.77
CA SER A 6 18.66 12.88 9.21
C SER A 6 17.86 13.34 7.99
N ALA A 7 17.63 12.41 7.05
CA ALA A 7 16.73 12.62 5.95
C ALA A 7 15.39 12.99 6.58
N ALA A 8 14.97 14.24 6.38
CA ALA A 8 13.65 14.70 6.80
C ALA A 8 12.62 13.63 6.40
N PRO A 9 11.62 13.34 7.26
CA PRO A 9 10.59 12.38 6.91
C PRO A 9 10.03 12.77 5.53
N ASP A 10 9.93 11.77 4.66
CA ASP A 10 9.34 11.94 3.35
C ASP A 10 7.96 12.61 3.54
N PRO A 11 7.64 13.70 2.80
CA PRO A 11 6.37 14.41 2.94
C PRO A 11 5.14 13.52 2.73
N TRP A 12 5.29 12.37 2.08
CA TRP A 12 4.24 11.37 1.91
C TRP A 12 3.99 10.56 3.18
N THR A 13 5.02 10.24 3.96
CA THR A 13 4.87 9.39 5.17
C THR A 13 3.96 10.02 6.21
N SER A 14 4.15 11.31 6.50
CA SER A 14 3.32 12.02 7.46
C SER A 14 1.85 12.15 7.02
N ARG A 15 1.59 12.05 5.71
CA ARG A 15 0.25 12.15 5.12
C ARG A 15 -0.46 10.81 4.97
N LEU A 16 0.30 9.74 4.71
CA LEU A 16 -0.24 8.44 4.33
C LEU A 16 -0.04 7.35 5.39
N GLN A 17 0.69 7.62 6.48
CA GLN A 17 0.65 6.70 7.60
C GLN A 17 -0.78 6.62 8.15
N GLY A 18 -1.26 5.42 8.44
CA GLY A 18 -2.62 5.24 8.92
C GLY A 18 -3.18 3.84 8.71
N ARG A 19 -4.43 3.69 9.12
CA ARG A 19 -5.24 2.48 8.90
C ARG A 19 -6.06 2.66 7.63
N TYR A 20 -6.12 1.61 6.84
CA TYR A 20 -6.80 1.56 5.56
C TYR A 20 -7.57 0.25 5.41
N VAL A 21 -8.55 0.26 4.52
CA VAL A 21 -9.18 -0.93 3.96
C VAL A 21 -8.77 -1.08 2.51
N LEU A 22 -8.26 -2.26 2.14
CA LEU A 22 -8.04 -2.69 0.78
C LEU A 22 -9.19 -3.60 0.37
N TRP A 23 -9.94 -3.24 -0.65
CA TRP A 23 -11.18 -3.93 -1.01
C TRP A 23 -11.36 -4.10 -2.51
N GLU A 24 -12.07 -5.16 -2.91
CA GLU A 24 -12.42 -5.39 -4.32
C GLU A 24 -13.55 -4.45 -4.75
N ASP A 25 -13.39 -3.79 -5.90
CA ASP A 25 -14.29 -2.74 -6.40
C ASP A 25 -15.62 -3.28 -6.97
N PHE A 26 -16.34 -4.05 -6.17
CA PHE A 26 -17.69 -4.53 -6.44
C PHE A 26 -18.48 -4.83 -5.16
N GLU A 27 -19.80 -4.91 -5.29
CA GLU A 27 -20.69 -5.14 -4.15
C GLU A 27 -20.46 -6.52 -3.52
N GLY A 28 -20.17 -6.55 -2.21
CA GLY A 28 -19.89 -7.79 -1.47
C GLY A 28 -18.49 -8.35 -1.68
N GLY A 29 -17.58 -7.56 -2.28
CA GLY A 29 -16.17 -7.88 -2.44
C GLY A 29 -15.44 -8.11 -1.12
N ARG A 30 -14.29 -8.78 -1.22
CA ARG A 30 -13.40 -9.01 -0.08
C ARG A 30 -12.80 -7.71 0.41
N VAL A 31 -12.55 -7.64 1.73
CA VAL A 31 -12.01 -6.46 2.40
C VAL A 31 -10.93 -6.88 3.38
N CYS A 32 -9.75 -6.28 3.27
CA CYS A 32 -8.62 -6.50 4.17
C CYS A 32 -8.18 -5.21 4.82
N ARG A 33 -7.96 -5.26 6.14
CA ARG A 33 -7.35 -4.13 6.85
C ARG A 33 -5.85 -4.14 6.65
N ILE A 34 -5.30 -2.96 6.39
CA ILE A 34 -3.88 -2.73 6.17
C ILE A 34 -3.47 -1.45 6.90
N THR A 35 -2.30 -1.48 7.52
CA THR A 35 -1.71 -0.31 8.16
C THR A 35 -0.45 0.09 7.43
N LEU A 36 -0.42 1.33 6.94
CA LEU A 36 0.78 1.96 6.42
C LEU A 36 1.47 2.65 7.60
N THR A 37 2.66 2.19 7.99
CA THR A 37 3.40 2.76 9.14
C THR A 37 4.40 3.82 8.69
N ASP A 38 4.98 4.59 9.61
CA ASP A 38 6.15 5.45 9.39
C ASP A 38 7.49 4.78 9.73
N GLN A 39 7.47 3.52 10.16
CA GLN A 39 8.69 2.79 10.48
C GLN A 39 9.47 2.49 9.19
N ARG A 40 10.65 3.11 9.05
CA ARG A 40 11.55 2.80 7.92
C ARG A 40 11.95 1.33 7.92
N THR A 41 11.94 0.72 6.74
CA THR A 41 12.40 -0.64 6.49
C THR A 41 13.10 -0.72 5.13
N ILE A 42 13.56 -1.91 4.76
CA ILE A 42 14.13 -2.14 3.43
C ILE A 42 13.06 -1.88 2.37
N GLY A 43 13.34 -0.96 1.44
CA GLY A 43 12.48 -0.66 0.30
C GLY A 43 11.37 0.37 0.56
N GLY A 44 11.29 0.95 1.76
CA GLY A 44 10.31 2.00 2.07
C GLY A 44 9.96 2.05 3.55
N TYR A 45 8.67 2.01 3.83
CA TYR A 45 8.08 2.03 5.16
C TYR A 45 7.29 0.76 5.42
N ALA A 46 7.28 0.26 6.65
CA ALA A 46 6.68 -1.04 6.95
C ALA A 46 5.16 -1.03 6.77
N VAL A 47 4.63 -2.17 6.34
CA VAL A 47 3.19 -2.46 6.26
C VAL A 47 2.85 -3.51 7.32
N THR A 48 1.68 -3.36 7.95
CA THR A 48 1.08 -4.42 8.77
C THR A 48 -0.25 -4.82 8.15
N ALA A 49 -0.43 -6.10 7.86
CA ALA A 49 -1.66 -6.68 7.33
C ALA A 49 -1.79 -8.16 7.75
N ASP A 50 -2.97 -8.74 7.55
CA ASP A 50 -3.17 -10.19 7.66
C ASP A 50 -2.93 -10.85 6.30
N ASP A 51 -1.85 -11.63 6.19
CA ASP A 51 -1.47 -12.32 4.96
C ASP A 51 -2.55 -13.31 4.49
N ALA A 52 -3.33 -13.90 5.41
CA ALA A 52 -4.43 -14.78 5.04
C ALA A 52 -5.53 -13.99 4.31
N CYS A 53 -5.83 -12.78 4.78
CA CYS A 53 -6.77 -11.90 4.12
C CYS A 53 -6.25 -11.45 2.74
N LEU A 54 -5.00 -10.99 2.66
CA LEU A 54 -4.41 -10.53 1.40
C LEU A 54 -4.38 -11.62 0.31
N ARG A 55 -4.18 -12.88 0.70
CA ARG A 55 -4.30 -14.03 -0.21
C ARG A 55 -5.69 -14.18 -0.80
N GLU A 56 -6.76 -13.84 -0.08
CA GLU A 56 -8.12 -13.82 -0.62
C GLU A 56 -8.31 -12.74 -1.70
N LEU A 57 -7.55 -11.63 -1.63
CA LEU A 57 -7.48 -10.59 -2.67
C LEU A 57 -6.51 -10.94 -3.82
N ALA A 58 -6.10 -12.22 -3.91
CA ALA A 58 -5.12 -12.73 -4.86
C ALA A 58 -3.78 -11.97 -4.82
N ILE A 59 -3.31 -11.59 -3.62
CA ILE A 59 -1.97 -11.06 -3.36
C ILE A 59 -1.17 -12.21 -2.70
N PRO A 60 -0.31 -12.92 -3.46
CA PRO A 60 0.23 -14.21 -3.02
C PRO A 60 1.44 -14.12 -2.09
N ASP A 61 2.16 -13.01 -2.13
CA ASP A 61 3.39 -12.78 -1.37
C ASP A 61 3.11 -11.85 -0.17
N ASP A 62 3.89 -11.99 0.90
CA ASP A 62 3.73 -11.21 2.11
C ASP A 62 4.06 -9.73 1.84
N VAL A 63 3.07 -8.85 2.01
CA VAL A 63 3.26 -7.42 1.86
C VAL A 63 4.11 -6.91 3.02
N PHE A 64 5.30 -6.42 2.68
CA PHE A 64 6.32 -6.06 3.66
C PHE A 64 6.46 -4.55 3.83
N ALA A 65 6.46 -3.81 2.72
CA ALA A 65 6.72 -2.39 2.73
C ALA A 65 5.89 -1.62 1.69
N TRP A 66 5.79 -0.32 1.91
CA TRP A 66 5.15 0.63 1.03
C TRP A 66 6.05 1.83 0.74
N PHE A 67 5.88 2.43 -0.43
CA PHE A 67 6.52 3.70 -0.80
C PHE A 67 5.70 4.42 -1.89
N ILE A 68 6.02 5.70 -2.12
CA ILE A 68 5.51 6.47 -3.26
C ILE A 68 6.60 6.50 -4.34
N ASN A 69 6.27 6.04 -5.55
CA ASN A 69 7.21 6.05 -6.67
C ASN A 69 7.32 7.46 -7.31
N ALA A 70 8.15 7.60 -8.35
CA ALA A 70 8.35 8.87 -9.04
C ALA A 70 7.09 9.42 -9.73
N ASP A 71 6.12 8.57 -10.03
CA ASP A 71 4.83 8.93 -10.66
C ASP A 71 3.76 9.31 -9.62
N GLY A 72 4.09 9.25 -8.32
CA GLY A 72 3.15 9.53 -7.24
C GLY A 72 2.24 8.34 -6.86
N TRP A 73 2.53 7.15 -7.38
CA TRP A 73 1.75 5.95 -7.09
C TRP A 73 2.18 5.31 -5.78
N LEU A 74 1.20 4.79 -5.02
CA LEU A 74 1.44 3.96 -3.86
C LEU A 74 1.80 2.54 -4.31
N VAL A 75 2.97 2.07 -3.90
CA VAL A 75 3.47 0.75 -4.27
C VAL A 75 3.66 -0.08 -3.02
N LEU A 76 3.06 -1.27 -3.01
CA LEU A 76 3.27 -2.31 -2.00
C LEU A 76 4.27 -3.33 -2.55
N ILE A 77 5.26 -3.71 -1.74
CA ILE A 77 6.33 -4.65 -2.11
C ILE A 77 6.47 -5.77 -1.08
N ASP A 78 7.02 -6.89 -1.53
CA ASP A 78 7.49 -7.96 -0.64
C ASP A 78 8.87 -7.65 -0.04
N VAL A 79 9.36 -8.57 0.80
CA VAL A 79 10.69 -8.48 1.45
C VAL A 79 11.86 -8.50 0.44
N THR A 80 11.65 -9.00 -0.78
CA THR A 80 12.64 -9.00 -1.87
C THR A 80 12.61 -7.71 -2.71
N ARG A 81 11.73 -6.77 -2.36
CA ARG A 81 11.44 -5.52 -3.09
C ARG A 81 10.73 -5.74 -4.42
N LYS A 82 10.11 -6.90 -4.62
CA LYS A 82 9.25 -7.14 -5.78
C LYS A 82 7.92 -6.39 -5.58
N PRO A 83 7.49 -5.58 -6.55
CA PRO A 83 6.18 -4.93 -6.52
C PRO A 83 5.05 -5.94 -6.59
N LEU A 84 4.16 -5.90 -5.59
CA LEU A 84 2.97 -6.73 -5.50
C LEU A 84 1.73 -5.97 -5.95
N LEU A 85 1.63 -4.69 -5.58
CA LEU A 85 0.54 -3.82 -5.95
C LEU A 85 1.06 -2.43 -6.31
N ARG A 86 0.51 -1.86 -7.37
CA ARG A 86 0.73 -0.47 -7.77
C ARG A 86 -0.63 0.20 -7.82
N MET A 87 -0.81 1.26 -7.04
CA MET A 87 -2.07 1.95 -6.94
C MET A 87 -1.91 3.43 -7.28
N GLU A 88 -2.71 3.89 -8.24
CA GLU A 88 -2.75 5.28 -8.65
C GLU A 88 -3.61 6.08 -7.66
N PRO A 89 -3.16 7.26 -7.19
CA PRO A 89 -3.99 8.11 -6.34
C PRO A 89 -5.23 8.60 -7.09
N SER A 90 -6.37 8.63 -6.41
CA SER A 90 -7.59 9.25 -6.92
C SER A 90 -7.36 10.73 -7.27
N PRO A 91 -7.86 11.24 -8.41
CA PRO A 91 -7.85 12.67 -8.70
C PRO A 91 -8.61 13.52 -7.67
N SER A 92 -9.62 12.95 -7.01
CA SER A 92 -10.35 13.61 -5.92
C SER A 92 -9.64 13.52 -4.56
N GLY A 93 -8.53 12.77 -4.48
CA GLY A 93 -7.83 12.44 -3.24
C GLY A 93 -8.55 11.39 -2.39
N GLY A 94 -7.89 10.97 -1.32
CA GLY A 94 -8.43 10.03 -0.32
C GLY A 94 -8.16 8.55 -0.61
N ASP A 95 -8.43 8.12 -1.85
CA ASP A 95 -8.31 6.72 -2.26
C ASP A 95 -7.12 6.46 -3.20
N PHE A 96 -6.71 5.19 -3.29
CA PHE A 96 -5.78 4.70 -4.30
C PHE A 96 -6.38 3.49 -5.04
N TYR A 97 -6.16 3.39 -6.35
CA TYR A 97 -6.77 2.37 -7.21
C TYR A 97 -5.72 1.48 -7.88
N ALA A 98 -5.84 0.17 -7.75
CA ALA A 98 -5.09 -0.79 -8.54
C ALA A 98 -5.97 -1.40 -9.63
N GLN A 99 -5.71 -1.01 -10.88
CA GLN A 99 -6.29 -1.67 -12.05
C GLN A 99 -5.59 -3.02 -12.26
N ARG A 100 -6.36 -4.11 -12.22
CA ARG A 100 -5.83 -5.49 -12.37
C ARG A 100 -6.65 -6.34 -13.35
N SER A 101 -7.60 -5.73 -14.04
CA SER A 101 -8.44 -6.38 -15.04
C SER A 101 -7.63 -7.01 -16.19
N ASP A 102 -6.46 -6.45 -16.51
CA ASP A 102 -5.51 -6.99 -17.49
C ASP A 102 -4.95 -8.37 -17.08
N GLN A 103 -4.89 -8.64 -15.78
CA GLN A 103 -4.47 -9.90 -15.16
C GLN A 103 -5.66 -10.82 -14.86
N GLN A 104 -6.87 -10.49 -15.34
CA GLN A 104 -8.11 -11.19 -15.02
C GLN A 104 -8.39 -11.25 -13.51
N GLN A 105 -8.03 -10.19 -12.79
CA GLN A 105 -8.28 -10.03 -11.36
C GLN A 105 -9.17 -8.82 -11.12
N GLU A 106 -9.88 -8.84 -9.99
CA GLU A 106 -10.73 -7.74 -9.57
C GLU A 106 -9.87 -6.51 -9.24
N ASN A 107 -10.38 -5.34 -9.62
CA ASN A 107 -9.75 -4.07 -9.27
C ASN A 107 -9.80 -3.91 -7.75
N LEU A 108 -8.75 -3.32 -7.19
CA LEU A 108 -8.68 -3.01 -5.77
C LEU A 108 -8.70 -1.51 -5.53
N VAL A 109 -9.33 -1.13 -4.44
CA VAL A 109 -9.31 0.23 -3.90
C VAL A 109 -8.73 0.19 -2.50
N LEU A 110 -7.83 1.12 -2.20
CA LEU A 110 -7.33 1.38 -0.87
C LEU A 110 -7.93 2.70 -0.37
N SER A 111 -8.73 2.62 0.69
CA SER A 111 -9.42 3.76 1.29
C SER A 111 -9.05 3.89 2.77
N ALA A 112 -9.04 5.11 3.31
CA ALA A 112 -8.82 5.31 4.74
C ALA A 112 -9.87 4.54 5.57
N ASP A 113 -9.44 3.87 6.64
CA ASP A 113 -10.35 3.19 7.57
C ASP A 113 -10.80 4.19 8.64
N ASP A 114 -11.89 4.91 8.35
CA ASP A 114 -12.49 5.94 9.23
C ASP A 114 -13.25 5.35 10.45
N GLN A 115 -13.11 4.04 10.74
CA GLN A 115 -13.77 3.36 11.86
C GLN A 115 -13.03 3.50 13.21
#